data_AF-A0A9E6WG69-F1
#
_entry.id   AF-A0A9E6WG69-F1
#
_cell.length_a   1.000
_cell.length_b   1.000
_cell.length_c   1.000
_cell.angle_alpha   90.00
_cell.angle_beta   90.00
_cell.angle_gamma   90.00
#
_symmetry.space_group_name_H-M   'P 1'
#
loop_
_entity.id
_entity.type
_entity.pdbx_description
1 polymer ?
#
loop_
_entity_poly.entity_id
_entity_poly.type
_entity_poly.pdbx_seq_one_letter_code
_entity_poly.pdbx_strand_id
1 'polypeptide(L)'
;MKLFRSLAVIIVTVSLLSLGAAARAQDAADGIFRGAQALFAAAQAKPEEERLEDYRAIRRLLDLIVEDHPASDLAVRILLQETIEGVDIATIDDALAAATTNGTAEQGGTREPALSAGPASTSEPSATLPNFFGTAAPPAMTPDAGQAAPGAAEERLSALPHAAPTLTEPQLPIEPATEDAEKQLQLGRQDIRDIQARLSVLGFDPNGIDGLAGRGTREAIRSWQLSAGLAQTGFMSGRQLDLLRNTSEQALQVWLRDPGNAALYDPPVIALGPGNMSGTWRYTTNCGANSRVGRQRITGVMSIRHAGGGQYTGTLTNSQGFRGRVAARLEGRSVTATTNFGLLIGRVSLNARVDDDQLVIRGRDSNRCSFFASKS
;
A
#
# COMPACT_ATOMS: atom_id res chain seq x y z
N MET A 1 -0.05 27.23 39.11
CA MET A 1 1.27 26.65 38.74
C MET A 1 1.47 25.16 39.07
N LYS A 2 0.45 24.40 39.52
CA LYS A 2 0.59 22.94 39.75
C LYS A 2 0.08 22.05 38.59
N LEU A 3 -0.82 22.54 37.75
CA LEU A 3 -1.41 21.76 36.63
C LEU A 3 -0.48 21.59 35.41
N PHE A 4 0.44 22.52 35.16
CA PHE A 4 1.38 22.42 34.02
C PHE A 4 2.50 21.39 34.22
N ARG A 5 2.83 21.03 35.47
CA ARG A 5 3.82 19.98 35.76
C ARG A 5 3.27 18.57 35.53
N SER A 6 1.96 18.34 35.67
CA SER A 6 1.35 17.02 35.40
C SER A 6 1.22 16.72 33.91
N LEU A 7 0.94 17.70 33.06
CA LEU A 7 0.76 17.47 31.62
C LEU A 7 2.09 17.16 30.91
N ALA A 8 3.19 17.80 31.33
CA ALA A 8 4.53 17.53 30.81
C ALA A 8 5.03 16.12 31.17
N VAL A 9 4.69 15.62 32.37
CA VAL A 9 5.04 14.25 32.78
C VAL A 9 4.22 13.20 32.00
N ILE A 10 2.97 13.50 31.66
CA ILE A 10 2.10 12.59 30.86
C ILE A 10 2.52 12.55 29.39
N ILE A 11 2.91 13.68 28.78
CA ILE A 11 3.38 13.71 27.39
C ILE A 11 4.76 13.04 27.25
N VAL A 12 5.66 13.24 28.21
CA VAL A 12 6.97 12.55 28.22
C VAL A 12 6.79 11.04 28.43
N THR A 13 5.85 10.59 29.28
CA THR A 13 5.58 9.15 29.46
C THR A 13 4.95 8.52 28.23
N VAL A 14 3.99 9.16 27.55
CA VAL A 14 3.38 8.61 26.33
C VAL A 14 4.39 8.52 25.16
N SER A 15 5.28 9.51 24.99
CA SER A 15 6.35 9.46 23.97
C SER A 15 7.44 8.43 24.26
N LEU A 16 7.76 8.17 25.55
CA LEU A 16 8.65 7.07 25.94
C LEU A 16 7.98 5.69 25.80
N LEU A 17 6.64 5.60 25.91
CA LEU A 17 5.91 4.36 25.68
C LEU A 17 5.92 3.95 24.18
N SER A 18 5.83 4.90 23.25
CA SER A 18 5.90 4.61 21.80
C SER A 18 7.31 4.32 21.29
N LEU A 19 8.33 5.05 21.77
CA LEU A 19 9.74 4.69 21.50
C LEU A 19 10.09 3.33 22.13
N GLY A 20 9.56 3.06 23.33
CA GLY A 20 9.76 1.80 24.03
C GLY A 20 9.01 0.61 23.44
N ALA A 21 8.07 0.80 22.51
CA ALA A 21 7.39 -0.30 21.81
C ALA A 21 8.16 -0.69 20.54
N ALA A 22 8.62 0.27 19.76
CA ALA A 22 9.46 0.03 18.59
C ALA A 22 10.85 -0.53 18.98
N ALA A 23 11.47 0.02 20.03
CA ALA A 23 12.70 -0.55 20.58
C ALA A 23 12.50 -1.96 21.14
N ARG A 24 11.34 -2.25 21.76
CA ARG A 24 11.02 -3.61 22.24
C ARG A 24 10.71 -4.59 21.10
N ALA A 25 10.11 -4.12 20.01
CA ALA A 25 9.87 -4.94 18.81
C ALA A 25 11.18 -5.28 18.10
N GLN A 26 12.10 -4.30 18.01
CA GLN A 26 13.46 -4.53 17.52
C GLN A 26 14.25 -5.48 18.45
N ASP A 27 14.24 -5.24 19.77
CA ASP A 27 14.91 -6.11 20.75
C ASP A 27 14.36 -7.56 20.75
N ALA A 28 13.05 -7.73 20.48
CA ALA A 28 12.40 -9.02 20.36
C ALA A 28 12.79 -9.73 19.05
N ALA A 29 12.77 -9.02 17.92
CA ALA A 29 13.25 -9.54 16.63
C ALA A 29 14.74 -9.94 16.70
N ASP A 30 15.58 -9.09 17.30
CA ASP A 30 17.00 -9.37 17.54
C ASP A 30 17.19 -10.59 18.47
N GLY A 31 16.30 -10.77 19.45
CA GLY A 31 16.27 -11.95 20.32
C GLY A 31 15.98 -13.26 19.56
N ILE A 32 14.95 -13.25 18.72
CA ILE A 32 14.59 -14.40 17.87
C ILE A 32 15.71 -14.68 16.86
N PHE A 33 16.28 -13.63 16.27
CA PHE A 33 17.34 -13.75 15.28
C PHE A 33 18.65 -14.30 15.86
N ARG A 34 19.02 -13.92 17.10
CA ARG A 34 20.14 -14.57 17.81
C ARG A 34 19.94 -16.08 17.97
N GLY A 35 18.69 -16.53 18.16
CA GLY A 35 18.34 -17.95 18.18
C GLY A 35 18.58 -18.62 16.82
N ALA A 36 18.14 -17.97 15.73
CA ALA A 36 18.39 -18.42 14.37
C ALA A 36 19.89 -18.49 14.03
N GLN A 37 20.67 -17.49 14.44
CA GLN A 37 22.11 -17.42 14.26
C GLN A 37 22.84 -18.54 15.02
N ALA A 38 22.46 -18.81 16.27
CA ALA A 38 23.05 -19.90 17.05
C ALA A 38 22.76 -21.27 16.44
N LEU A 39 21.53 -21.49 15.94
CA LEU A 39 21.16 -22.71 15.22
C LEU A 39 21.91 -22.84 13.90
N PHE A 40 22.09 -21.73 13.16
CA PHE A 40 22.84 -21.75 11.92
C PHE A 40 24.31 -22.12 12.18
N ALA A 41 24.95 -21.51 13.17
CA ALA A 41 26.31 -21.86 13.58
C ALA A 41 26.44 -23.34 13.98
N ALA A 42 25.46 -23.89 14.72
CA ALA A 42 25.42 -25.30 15.08
C ALA A 42 25.21 -26.22 13.87
N ALA A 43 24.36 -25.83 12.91
CA ALA A 43 24.11 -26.57 11.68
C ALA A 43 25.37 -26.65 10.82
N GLN A 44 26.12 -25.55 10.70
CA GLN A 44 27.35 -25.51 9.91
C GLN A 44 28.45 -26.45 10.45
N ALA A 45 28.38 -26.85 11.73
CA ALA A 45 29.29 -27.84 12.31
C ALA A 45 28.90 -29.30 12.01
N LYS A 46 27.71 -29.55 11.46
CA LYS A 46 27.22 -30.89 11.09
C LYS A 46 27.53 -31.24 9.63
N PRO A 47 27.55 -32.53 9.26
CA PRO A 47 27.50 -32.95 7.85
C PRO A 47 26.26 -32.39 7.15
N GLU A 48 26.36 -32.08 5.86
CA GLU A 48 25.29 -31.42 5.08
C GLU A 48 23.95 -32.16 5.15
N GLU A 49 23.98 -33.49 5.12
CA GLU A 49 22.80 -34.37 5.19
C GLU A 49 22.01 -34.23 6.51
N GLU A 50 22.67 -33.80 7.59
CA GLU A 50 22.06 -33.62 8.91
C GLU A 50 21.59 -32.18 9.18
N ARG A 51 21.88 -31.22 8.28
CA ARG A 51 21.55 -29.79 8.49
C ARG A 51 20.10 -29.45 8.21
N LEU A 52 19.40 -30.30 7.46
CA LEU A 52 18.07 -29.98 6.92
C LEU A 52 17.02 -29.70 8.01
N GLU A 53 17.07 -30.43 9.14
CA GLU A 53 16.16 -30.18 10.25
C GLU A 53 16.46 -28.85 10.95
N ASP A 54 17.75 -28.51 11.11
CA ASP A 54 18.15 -27.21 11.66
C ASP A 54 17.73 -26.07 10.73
N TYR A 55 17.89 -26.20 9.41
CA TYR A 55 17.43 -25.21 8.43
C TYR A 55 15.91 -25.00 8.47
N ARG A 56 15.11 -26.06 8.70
CA ARG A 56 13.65 -25.91 8.94
C ARG A 56 13.37 -25.18 10.25
N ALA A 57 14.14 -25.43 11.30
CA ALA A 57 13.99 -24.72 12.57
C ALA A 57 14.36 -23.23 12.42
N ILE A 58 15.45 -22.93 11.72
CA ILE A 58 15.88 -21.57 11.42
C ILE A 58 14.83 -20.85 10.59
N ARG A 59 14.34 -21.46 9.51
CA ARG A 59 13.31 -20.84 8.66
C ARG A 59 12.05 -20.48 9.44
N ARG A 60 11.59 -21.34 10.36
CA ARG A 60 10.46 -21.02 11.26
C ARG A 60 10.73 -19.80 12.15
N LEU A 61 11.95 -19.64 12.66
CA LEU A 61 12.32 -18.45 13.45
C LEU A 61 12.39 -17.20 12.59
N LEU A 62 12.91 -17.30 11.36
CA LEU A 62 12.94 -16.18 10.42
C LEU A 62 11.53 -15.78 9.98
N ASP A 63 10.65 -16.74 9.72
CA ASP A 63 9.25 -16.48 9.38
C ASP A 63 8.51 -15.81 10.55
N LEU A 64 8.78 -16.21 11.80
CA LEU A 64 8.25 -15.52 12.99
C LEU A 64 8.70 -14.05 13.07
N ILE A 65 9.94 -13.74 12.71
CA ILE A 65 10.42 -12.34 12.65
C ILE A 65 9.65 -11.56 11.58
N VAL A 66 9.44 -12.17 10.42
CA VAL A 66 8.69 -11.54 9.32
C VAL A 66 7.22 -11.35 9.68
N GLU A 67 6.61 -12.29 10.40
CA GLU A 67 5.18 -12.26 10.77
C GLU A 67 4.89 -11.36 11.98
N ASP A 68 5.62 -11.52 13.08
CA ASP A 68 5.37 -10.80 14.34
C ASP A 68 6.09 -9.44 14.40
N HIS A 69 7.16 -9.27 13.60
CA HIS A 69 7.98 -8.05 13.58
C HIS A 69 8.24 -7.51 12.16
N PRO A 70 7.21 -7.32 11.32
CA PRO A 70 7.37 -6.93 9.91
C PRO A 70 8.02 -5.55 9.71
N ALA A 71 8.00 -4.70 10.73
CA ALA A 71 8.63 -3.38 10.72
C ALA A 71 10.09 -3.36 11.19
N SER A 72 10.67 -4.51 11.55
CA SER A 72 12.08 -4.62 11.96
C SER A 72 13.02 -4.63 10.74
N ASP A 73 14.22 -4.09 10.90
CA ASP A 73 15.28 -4.14 9.86
C ASP A 73 15.58 -5.59 9.44
N LEU A 74 15.54 -6.50 10.41
CA LEU A 74 15.74 -7.94 10.18
C LEU A 74 14.67 -8.54 9.28
N ALA A 75 13.38 -8.24 9.49
CA ALA A 75 12.32 -8.76 8.63
C ALA A 75 12.51 -8.36 7.17
N VAL A 76 12.93 -7.11 6.91
CA VAL A 76 13.21 -6.63 5.55
C VAL A 76 14.39 -7.40 4.93
N ARG A 77 15.49 -7.53 5.66
CA ARG A 77 16.70 -8.22 5.16
C ARG A 77 16.46 -9.72 4.96
N ILE A 78 15.59 -10.33 5.77
CA ILE A 78 15.16 -11.72 5.60
C ILE A 78 14.40 -11.90 4.30
N LEU A 79 13.48 -10.99 3.99
CA LEU A 79 12.71 -11.01 2.74
C LEU A 79 13.59 -10.75 1.50
N LEU A 80 14.68 -10.01 1.67
CA LEU A 80 15.67 -9.76 0.61
C LEU A 80 16.69 -10.89 0.43
N GLN A 81 16.58 -11.96 1.23
CA GLN A 81 17.51 -13.11 1.23
C GLN A 81 18.98 -12.68 1.41
N GLU A 82 19.23 -11.60 2.14
CA GLU A 82 20.60 -11.14 2.41
C GLU A 82 21.32 -12.09 3.38
N THR A 83 22.65 -12.06 3.36
CA THR A 83 23.42 -12.62 4.47
C THR A 83 23.34 -11.67 5.66
N ILE A 84 22.66 -12.10 6.73
CA ILE A 84 22.46 -11.30 7.93
C ILE A 84 23.34 -11.88 9.03
N GLU A 85 24.36 -11.12 9.45
CA GLU A 85 25.25 -11.48 10.57
C GLU A 85 25.78 -12.93 10.49
N GLY A 86 26.14 -13.37 9.28
CA GLY A 86 26.67 -14.72 9.03
C GLY A 86 25.62 -15.80 8.79
N VAL A 87 24.32 -15.49 8.85
CA VAL A 87 23.23 -16.37 8.40
C VAL A 87 22.96 -16.11 6.92
N ASP A 88 23.27 -17.10 6.07
CA ASP A 88 22.98 -17.03 4.64
C ASP A 88 21.58 -17.59 4.36
N ILE A 89 20.64 -16.67 4.15
CA ILE A 89 19.22 -16.99 3.99
C ILE A 89 18.94 -17.66 2.66
N ALA A 90 19.65 -17.27 1.59
CA ALA A 90 19.53 -17.91 0.30
C ALA A 90 19.94 -19.38 0.37
N THR A 91 21.07 -19.68 1.02
CA THR A 91 21.53 -21.07 1.22
C THR A 91 20.52 -21.92 1.99
N ILE A 92 19.87 -21.35 3.02
CA ILE A 92 18.83 -22.04 3.79
C ILE A 92 17.62 -22.36 2.89
N ASP A 93 17.14 -21.38 2.12
CA ASP A 93 15.98 -21.52 1.25
C ASP A 93 16.25 -22.53 0.12
N ASP A 94 17.45 -22.49 -0.47
CA ASP A 94 17.88 -23.43 -1.52
C ASP A 94 17.93 -24.88 -1.00
N ALA A 95 18.49 -25.09 0.19
CA ALA A 95 18.54 -26.42 0.81
C ALA A 95 17.13 -26.97 1.13
N LEU A 96 16.21 -26.12 1.57
CA LEU A 96 14.82 -26.50 1.82
C LEU A 96 14.07 -26.80 0.52
N ALA A 97 14.29 -26.01 -0.53
CA ALA A 97 13.72 -26.25 -1.85
C ALA A 97 14.20 -27.58 -2.44
N ALA A 98 15.51 -27.86 -2.37
CA ALA A 98 16.12 -29.10 -2.85
C ALA A 98 15.56 -30.35 -2.12
N ALA A 99 15.30 -30.25 -0.82
CA ALA A 99 14.68 -31.31 -0.05
C ALA A 99 13.21 -31.57 -0.45
N THR A 100 12.50 -30.53 -0.87
CA THR A 100 11.09 -30.65 -1.30
C THR A 100 10.99 -31.38 -2.65
N THR A 101 11.97 -31.17 -3.54
CA THR A 101 12.08 -31.91 -4.81
C THR A 101 12.50 -33.36 -4.63
N ASN A 102 13.29 -33.70 -3.60
CA ASN A 102 13.70 -35.08 -3.34
C ASN A 102 12.64 -35.89 -2.57
N GLY A 103 11.69 -35.24 -1.88
CA GLY A 103 10.62 -35.89 -1.10
C GLY A 103 9.46 -36.48 -1.92
N THR A 104 9.41 -36.31 -3.24
CA THR A 104 8.32 -36.83 -4.09
C THR A 104 8.60 -38.20 -4.71
N ALA A 105 9.71 -38.85 -4.36
CA ALA A 105 10.14 -40.11 -4.96
C ALA A 105 10.36 -41.24 -3.94
N GLU A 106 9.62 -41.33 -2.84
CA GLU A 106 9.67 -42.53 -1.98
C GLU A 106 8.44 -42.68 -1.08
N GLN A 107 7.30 -43.10 -1.65
CA GLN A 107 6.28 -43.88 -0.92
C GLN A 107 5.28 -44.51 -1.90
N GLY A 108 5.68 -45.65 -2.47
CA GLY A 108 4.83 -46.54 -3.25
C GLY A 108 5.23 -47.98 -2.98
N GLY A 109 4.61 -48.59 -1.97
CA GLY A 109 4.93 -49.96 -1.54
C GLY A 109 3.75 -50.61 -0.80
N THR A 110 2.90 -51.26 -1.58
CA THR A 110 1.75 -52.09 -1.22
C THR A 110 1.99 -53.09 -0.07
N ARG A 111 1.01 -53.24 0.85
CA ARG A 111 0.37 -54.54 1.20
C ARG A 111 -0.81 -54.36 2.19
N GLU A 112 -2.02 -54.69 1.73
CA GLU A 112 -3.14 -55.12 2.60
C GLU A 112 -2.97 -56.62 2.93
N PRO A 113 -3.54 -57.17 4.03
CA PRO A 113 -4.97 -57.52 4.00
C PRO A 113 -5.77 -57.33 5.32
N ALA A 114 -7.04 -56.96 5.14
CA ALA A 114 -8.29 -57.42 5.77
C ALA A 114 -8.34 -57.87 7.26
N LEU A 115 -9.31 -57.32 8.03
CA LEU A 115 -10.54 -58.06 8.47
C LEU A 115 -11.51 -57.20 9.32
N SER A 116 -12.73 -57.05 8.79
CA SER A 116 -14.08 -57.16 9.40
C SER A 116 -14.48 -56.40 10.68
N ALA A 117 -15.48 -55.49 10.53
CA ALA A 117 -16.86 -55.58 11.06
C ALA A 117 -17.44 -54.19 11.42
N GLY A 118 -18.52 -53.77 10.74
CA GLY A 118 -19.33 -52.58 11.10
C GLY A 118 -20.44 -52.90 12.13
N PRO A 119 -21.54 -52.12 12.20
CA PRO A 119 -21.82 -50.81 11.60
C PRO A 119 -22.49 -49.79 12.57
N ALA A 120 -22.60 -48.51 12.17
CA ALA A 120 -23.88 -47.76 12.13
C ALA A 120 -23.71 -46.28 11.68
N SER A 121 -24.47 -45.93 10.63
CA SER A 121 -25.22 -44.68 10.35
C SER A 121 -24.68 -43.30 10.76
N THR A 122 -24.75 -42.22 9.97
CA THR A 122 -25.39 -41.90 8.68
C THR A 122 -24.95 -40.46 8.30
N SER A 123 -25.11 -40.13 7.02
CA SER A 123 -25.31 -38.79 6.41
C SER A 123 -24.11 -38.07 5.79
N GLU A 124 -23.98 -38.26 4.47
CA GLU A 124 -23.88 -37.19 3.47
C GLU A 124 -24.86 -37.52 2.32
N PRO A 125 -25.20 -36.58 1.44
CA PRO A 125 -24.47 -36.57 0.17
C PRO A 125 -24.11 -35.17 -0.38
N SER A 126 -22.87 -35.06 -0.90
CA SER A 126 -22.48 -34.74 -2.30
C SER A 126 -23.08 -33.49 -2.99
N ALA A 127 -22.43 -32.80 -3.94
CA ALA A 127 -21.12 -32.79 -4.61
C ALA A 127 -21.19 -31.53 -5.54
N THR A 128 -20.14 -30.94 -6.13
CA THR A 128 -19.32 -31.51 -7.22
C THR A 128 -18.29 -30.46 -7.67
N LEU A 129 -17.09 -30.99 -7.98
CA LEU A 129 -15.89 -30.48 -8.67
C LEU A 129 -16.18 -30.11 -10.16
N PRO A 130 -15.23 -29.69 -11.06
CA PRO A 130 -13.80 -30.01 -11.02
C PRO A 130 -12.73 -29.03 -11.58
N ASN A 131 -11.49 -29.40 -11.24
CA ASN A 131 -10.20 -29.01 -11.82
C ASN A 131 -10.07 -29.34 -13.31
N PHE A 132 -9.18 -28.62 -13.98
CA PHE A 132 -8.55 -29.03 -15.25
C PHE A 132 -7.01 -29.07 -15.11
N PHE A 133 -6.46 -30.22 -15.54
CA PHE A 133 -5.06 -30.56 -15.86
C PHE A 133 -4.41 -29.54 -16.84
N GLY A 134 -3.10 -29.40 -17.03
CA GLY A 134 -1.91 -30.17 -16.64
C GLY A 134 -0.72 -29.85 -17.55
N THR A 135 0.43 -30.50 -17.29
CA THR A 135 1.55 -30.85 -18.21
C THR A 135 2.46 -29.75 -18.80
N ALA A 136 3.75 -29.75 -18.44
CA ALA A 136 4.87 -30.16 -19.31
C ALA A 136 6.27 -29.78 -18.74
N ALA A 137 7.08 -30.80 -18.40
CA ALA A 137 8.55 -30.80 -18.57
C ALA A 137 8.87 -31.36 -19.98
N PRO A 138 10.11 -31.40 -20.54
CA PRO A 138 11.49 -31.28 -19.98
C PRO A 138 12.46 -30.49 -20.93
N PRO A 139 13.81 -30.68 -21.01
CA PRO A 139 14.84 -31.28 -20.12
C PRO A 139 15.99 -30.29 -19.75
N ALA A 140 16.60 -30.38 -18.56
CA ALA A 140 17.80 -31.18 -18.23
C ALA A 140 18.97 -31.10 -19.25
N MET A 141 19.96 -30.25 -18.95
CA MET A 141 21.36 -30.42 -19.32
C MET A 141 22.16 -30.56 -18.01
N THR A 142 22.77 -31.72 -17.81
CA THR A 142 23.76 -31.98 -16.76
C THR A 142 25.16 -31.47 -17.17
N PRO A 143 26.05 -31.25 -16.20
CA PRO A 143 27.24 -30.41 -16.33
C PRO A 143 28.50 -31.22 -16.64
N ASP A 144 29.50 -30.59 -17.27
CA ASP A 144 30.88 -31.08 -17.25
C ASP A 144 31.67 -30.31 -16.17
N ALA A 145 32.33 -31.10 -15.33
CA ALA A 145 33.10 -30.66 -14.18
C ALA A 145 34.53 -30.33 -14.61
N GLY A 146 35.00 -29.15 -14.21
CA GLY A 146 36.40 -28.75 -14.34
C GLY A 146 36.90 -28.14 -13.04
N GLN A 147 37.28 -29.00 -12.09
CA GLN A 147 37.96 -28.64 -10.85
C GLN A 147 39.35 -28.10 -11.12
N ALA A 148 39.73 -27.00 -10.46
CA ALA A 148 41.12 -26.71 -10.11
C ALA A 148 41.16 -26.16 -8.68
N ALA A 149 41.93 -26.86 -7.86
CA ALA A 149 42.06 -26.73 -6.42
C ALA A 149 42.94 -25.51 -6.02
N PRO A 150 43.00 -25.17 -4.71
CA PRO A 150 43.42 -23.88 -4.18
C PRO A 150 44.92 -23.85 -3.85
N GLY A 151 45.49 -22.65 -3.75
CA GLY A 151 46.84 -22.52 -3.18
C GLY A 151 47.43 -21.12 -3.23
N ALA A 152 47.62 -20.58 -2.01
CA ALA A 152 48.67 -19.68 -1.59
C ALA A 152 48.48 -18.15 -1.74
N ALA A 153 48.59 -17.55 -0.55
CA ALA A 153 49.30 -16.32 -0.25
C ALA A 153 48.54 -15.01 -0.46
N GLU A 154 47.86 -14.62 0.63
CA GLU A 154 48.05 -13.30 1.23
C GLU A 154 49.44 -12.74 0.93
N GLU A 155 49.49 -11.54 0.34
CA GLU A 155 50.53 -10.51 0.49
C GLU A 155 50.62 -9.68 -0.79
N ARG A 156 49.67 -8.74 -0.99
CA ARG A 156 49.89 -7.46 -1.71
C ARG A 156 48.93 -6.38 -1.21
N LEU A 157 49.16 -5.93 0.02
CA LEU A 157 48.75 -4.61 0.46
C LEU A 157 49.83 -3.60 0.01
N SER A 158 49.67 -2.96 -1.15
CA SER A 158 50.08 -1.57 -1.39
C SER A 158 49.86 -1.12 -2.83
N ALA A 159 49.28 0.09 -2.92
CA ALA A 159 49.25 1.03 -4.05
C ALA A 159 48.11 0.86 -5.09
N LEU A 160 47.02 1.57 -4.80
CA LEU A 160 45.89 1.96 -5.65
C LEU A 160 46.32 2.77 -6.90
N PRO A 161 45.47 2.82 -7.95
CA PRO A 161 44.55 3.95 -8.01
C PRO A 161 43.09 3.51 -8.10
N HIS A 162 42.35 3.64 -6.99
CA HIS A 162 40.92 3.90 -7.05
C HIS A 162 40.80 5.30 -7.65
N ALA A 163 40.41 5.37 -8.92
CA ALA A 163 39.88 6.59 -9.48
C ALA A 163 38.59 6.91 -8.70
N ALA A 164 38.72 7.78 -7.71
CA ALA A 164 37.57 8.42 -7.09
C ALA A 164 36.79 9.16 -8.20
N PRO A 165 35.47 8.96 -8.35
CA PRO A 165 34.65 10.02 -8.89
C PRO A 165 34.62 11.12 -7.83
N THR A 166 35.53 12.07 -7.99
CA THR A 166 35.50 13.35 -7.30
C THR A 166 34.27 14.11 -7.77
N LEU A 167 33.39 14.44 -6.81
CA LEU A 167 32.59 15.66 -6.63
C LEU A 167 31.22 15.26 -6.07
N THR A 168 31.19 15.03 -4.76
CA THR A 168 30.00 15.20 -3.94
C THR A 168 29.50 16.63 -4.14
N GLU A 169 28.51 16.81 -5.00
CA GLU A 169 27.68 18.01 -4.97
C GLU A 169 27.17 18.16 -3.53
N PRO A 170 27.28 19.34 -2.89
CA PRO A 170 26.70 19.54 -1.57
C PRO A 170 25.24 19.15 -1.63
N GLN A 171 24.87 18.04 -0.97
CA GLN A 171 23.47 17.67 -0.81
C GLN A 171 22.85 18.78 0.03
N LEU A 172 22.24 19.76 -0.65
CA LEU A 172 21.55 20.86 0.02
C LEU A 172 20.60 20.23 1.06
N PRO A 173 20.48 20.80 2.26
CA PRO A 173 19.53 20.30 3.25
C PRO A 173 18.13 20.12 2.63
N ILE A 174 17.41 19.05 2.98
CA ILE A 174 16.01 18.92 2.60
C ILE A 174 15.24 19.94 3.44
N GLU A 175 14.89 21.06 2.82
CA GLU A 175 14.11 22.12 3.46
C GLU A 175 12.74 21.60 3.98
N PRO A 176 12.22 22.18 5.07
CA PRO A 176 10.90 21.82 5.58
C PRO A 176 9.83 22.11 4.53
N ALA A 177 9.05 21.08 4.19
CA ALA A 177 7.98 21.21 3.21
C ALA A 177 6.83 22.06 3.76
N THR A 178 6.31 22.95 2.92
CA THR A 178 5.15 23.80 3.24
C THR A 178 3.95 23.41 2.40
N GLU A 179 2.75 23.82 2.81
CA GLU A 179 1.53 23.62 2.03
C GLU A 179 1.64 24.25 0.63
N ASP A 180 2.26 25.43 0.52
CA ASP A 180 2.44 26.10 -0.77
C ASP A 180 3.44 25.38 -1.66
N ALA A 181 4.51 24.81 -1.08
CA ALA A 181 5.45 23.96 -1.82
C ALA A 181 4.76 22.71 -2.38
N GLU A 182 3.90 22.05 -1.58
CA GLU A 182 3.15 20.88 -2.05
C GLU A 182 2.13 21.26 -3.13
N LYS A 183 1.43 22.39 -2.98
CA LYS A 183 0.50 22.89 -4.02
C LYS A 183 1.20 23.12 -5.36
N GLN A 184 2.45 23.59 -5.34
CA GLN A 184 3.24 23.79 -6.56
C GLN A 184 3.59 22.48 -7.27
N LEU A 185 3.58 21.34 -6.57
CA LEU A 185 3.75 20.01 -7.18
C LEU A 185 2.54 19.58 -8.01
N GLN A 186 1.39 20.24 -7.84
CA GLN A 186 0.15 19.96 -8.59
C GLN A 186 -0.28 18.49 -8.55
N LEU A 187 -0.08 17.83 -7.39
CA LEU A 187 -0.37 16.40 -7.21
C LEU A 187 -1.82 16.07 -7.54
N GLY A 188 -2.01 15.16 -8.48
CA GLY A 188 -3.30 14.58 -8.82
C GLY A 188 -3.70 13.47 -7.86
N ARG A 189 -4.92 12.93 -8.02
CA ARG A 189 -5.40 11.82 -7.19
C ARG A 189 -4.48 10.60 -7.23
N GLN A 190 -3.94 10.29 -8.41
CA GLN A 190 -3.05 9.15 -8.57
C GLN A 190 -1.70 9.36 -7.88
N ASP A 191 -1.16 10.58 -7.91
CA ASP A 191 0.06 10.90 -7.14
C ASP A 191 -0.18 10.77 -5.63
N ILE A 192 -1.36 11.16 -5.16
CA ILE A 192 -1.73 10.97 -3.75
C ILE A 192 -1.87 9.48 -3.40
N ARG A 193 -2.45 8.66 -4.28
CA ARG A 193 -2.48 7.20 -4.08
C ARG A 193 -1.09 6.58 -4.07
N ASP A 194 -0.21 7.04 -4.95
CA ASP A 194 1.19 6.64 -4.95
C ASP A 194 1.86 6.95 -3.60
N ILE A 195 1.68 8.16 -3.09
CA ILE A 195 2.19 8.54 -1.75
C ILE A 195 1.57 7.67 -0.65
N GLN A 196 0.25 7.48 -0.65
CA GLN A 196 -0.45 6.68 0.37
C GLN A 196 0.02 5.22 0.36
N ALA A 197 0.14 4.60 -0.82
CA ALA A 197 0.64 3.23 -0.96
C ALA A 197 2.08 3.12 -0.48
N ARG A 198 2.95 4.07 -0.87
CA ARG A 198 4.36 4.11 -0.45
C ARG A 198 4.51 4.29 1.06
N LEU A 199 3.70 5.14 1.67
CA LEU A 199 3.64 5.28 3.13
C LEU A 199 3.20 3.96 3.78
N SER A 200 2.16 3.32 3.25
CA SER A 200 1.64 2.05 3.77
C SER A 200 2.67 0.93 3.73
N VAL A 201 3.40 0.76 2.61
CA VAL A 201 4.42 -0.31 2.49
C VAL A 201 5.66 -0.04 3.35
N LEU A 202 5.90 1.22 3.73
CA LEU A 202 6.92 1.60 4.71
C LEU A 202 6.41 1.54 6.16
N GLY A 203 5.17 1.09 6.41
CA GLY A 203 4.59 0.94 7.74
C GLY A 203 3.94 2.21 8.33
N PHE A 204 3.78 3.27 7.54
CA PHE A 204 3.08 4.50 7.93
C PHE A 204 1.64 4.49 7.41
N ASP A 205 0.68 4.12 8.26
CA ASP A 205 -0.73 3.98 7.85
C ASP A 205 -1.38 5.32 7.46
N PRO A 206 -1.73 5.55 6.18
CA PRO A 206 -2.44 6.76 5.74
C PRO A 206 -3.95 6.74 6.05
N ASN A 207 -4.46 5.67 6.66
CA ASN A 207 -5.86 5.35 6.87
C ASN A 207 -6.63 5.13 5.55
N GLY A 208 -6.02 4.35 4.65
CA GLY A 208 -6.55 3.98 3.34
C GLY A 208 -5.89 4.68 2.15
N ILE A 209 -6.09 4.10 0.96
CA ILE A 209 -5.56 4.57 -0.33
C ILE A 209 -6.73 5.07 -1.18
N ASP A 210 -7.13 6.32 -0.96
CA ASP A 210 -8.32 6.95 -1.56
C ASP A 210 -8.00 8.12 -2.49
N GLY A 211 -6.72 8.46 -2.64
CA GLY A 211 -6.25 9.58 -3.45
C GLY A 211 -6.57 10.96 -2.86
N LEU A 212 -6.89 11.04 -1.56
CA LEU A 212 -7.16 12.29 -0.84
C LEU A 212 -6.13 12.50 0.28
N ALA A 213 -5.45 13.64 0.26
CA ALA A 213 -4.47 14.01 1.30
C ALA A 213 -5.16 14.53 2.59
N GLY A 214 -6.00 13.67 3.18
CA GLY A 214 -6.78 13.94 4.39
C GLY A 214 -5.98 13.77 5.68
N ARG A 215 -6.65 13.81 6.83
CA ARG A 215 -5.99 13.78 8.15
C ARG A 215 -5.04 12.59 8.33
N GLY A 216 -5.49 11.38 7.98
CA GLY A 216 -4.68 10.15 8.10
C GLY A 216 -3.40 10.25 7.26
N THR A 217 -3.52 10.61 5.98
CA THR A 217 -2.37 10.83 5.11
C THR A 217 -1.42 11.89 5.66
N ARG A 218 -1.92 13.01 6.22
CA ARG A 218 -1.09 14.06 6.83
C ARG A 218 -0.34 13.56 8.08
N GLU A 219 -0.94 12.67 8.85
CA GLU A 219 -0.30 12.05 10.01
C GLU A 219 0.76 11.03 9.59
N ALA A 220 0.46 10.18 8.60
CA ALA A 220 1.44 9.25 8.01
C ALA A 220 2.66 9.98 7.44
N ILE A 221 2.46 11.09 6.72
CA ILE A 221 3.56 11.93 6.21
C ILE A 221 4.42 12.45 7.37
N ARG A 222 3.82 12.92 8.47
CA ARG A 222 4.57 13.40 9.65
C ARG A 222 5.40 12.28 10.28
N SER A 223 4.82 11.10 10.43
CA SER A 223 5.52 9.93 10.97
C SER A 223 6.69 9.51 10.09
N TRP A 224 6.49 9.46 8.77
CA TRP A 224 7.57 9.19 7.81
C TRP A 224 8.66 10.26 7.85
N GLN A 225 8.28 11.55 7.86
CA GLN A 225 9.22 12.67 7.99
C GLN A 225 10.06 12.54 9.26
N LEU A 226 9.45 12.21 10.39
CA LEU A 226 10.16 11.96 11.64
C LEU A 226 11.18 10.83 11.48
N SER A 227 10.78 9.70 10.89
CA SER A 227 11.68 8.56 10.66
C SER A 227 12.84 8.90 9.73
N ALA A 228 12.62 9.81 8.76
CA ALA A 228 13.63 10.27 7.82
C ALA A 228 14.49 11.43 8.34
N GLY A 229 14.33 11.84 9.61
CA GLY A 229 15.07 12.97 10.20
C GLY A 229 14.65 14.34 9.66
N LEU A 230 13.45 14.45 9.09
CA LEU A 230 12.90 15.66 8.50
C LEU A 230 11.93 16.38 9.45
N ALA A 231 11.67 17.66 9.17
CA ALA A 231 10.64 18.40 9.88
C ALA A 231 9.24 17.79 9.62
N GLN A 232 8.50 17.51 10.70
CA GLN A 232 7.16 16.88 10.67
C GLN A 232 6.06 17.87 10.26
N THR A 233 6.12 18.38 9.03
CA THR A 233 5.15 19.37 8.54
C THR A 233 3.84 18.74 8.07
N GLY A 234 3.87 17.46 7.66
CA GLY A 234 2.71 16.77 7.07
C GLY A 234 2.43 17.14 5.61
N PHE A 235 3.31 17.94 5.00
CA PHE A 235 3.29 18.30 3.59
C PHE A 235 4.54 17.76 2.90
N MET A 236 4.48 17.54 1.60
CA MET A 236 5.63 17.05 0.81
C MET A 236 6.23 18.16 -0.05
N SER A 237 7.56 18.23 -0.11
CA SER A 237 8.29 18.95 -1.16
C SER A 237 8.70 17.97 -2.26
N GLY A 238 9.10 18.47 -3.43
CA GLY A 238 9.53 17.60 -4.53
C GLY A 238 10.65 16.64 -4.12
N ARG A 239 11.67 17.15 -3.42
CA ARG A 239 12.77 16.33 -2.90
C ARG A 239 12.34 15.29 -1.86
N GLN A 240 11.35 15.60 -1.03
CA GLN A 240 10.81 14.63 -0.07
C GLN A 240 10.01 13.54 -0.80
N LEU A 241 9.27 13.90 -1.85
CA LEU A 241 8.56 12.94 -2.69
C LEU A 241 9.55 12.01 -3.41
N ASP A 242 10.65 12.54 -3.94
CA ASP A 242 11.70 11.73 -4.56
C ASP A 242 12.35 10.78 -3.56
N LEU A 243 12.64 11.26 -2.34
CA LEU A 243 13.14 10.42 -1.26
C LEU A 243 12.16 9.29 -0.94
N LEU A 244 10.89 9.60 -0.70
CA LEU A 244 9.85 8.61 -0.42
C LEU A 244 9.77 7.57 -1.53
N ARG A 245 9.77 8.00 -2.80
CA ARG A 245 9.71 7.11 -3.96
C ARG A 245 10.91 6.17 -4.01
N ASN A 246 12.11 6.72 -3.91
CA ASN A 246 13.34 5.93 -3.96
C ASN A 246 13.42 4.91 -2.81
N THR A 247 13.03 5.28 -1.59
CA THR A 247 13.11 4.36 -0.44
C THR A 247 12.01 3.30 -0.41
N SER A 248 10.87 3.54 -1.08
CA SER A 248 9.72 2.62 -1.08
C SER A 248 9.61 1.77 -2.34
N GLU A 249 10.38 2.04 -3.39
CA GLU A 249 10.13 1.49 -4.73
C GLU A 249 10.04 -0.04 -4.75
N GLN A 250 11.01 -0.73 -4.16
CA GLN A 250 11.02 -2.20 -4.14
C GLN A 250 9.84 -2.78 -3.37
N ALA A 251 9.53 -2.22 -2.20
CA ALA A 251 8.41 -2.65 -1.38
C ALA A 251 7.06 -2.41 -2.08
N LEU A 252 6.92 -1.27 -2.79
CA LEU A 252 5.74 -0.98 -3.59
C LEU A 252 5.57 -2.01 -4.71
N GLN A 253 6.64 -2.37 -5.44
CA GLN A 253 6.55 -3.35 -6.52
C GLN A 253 6.11 -4.74 -6.02
N VAL A 254 6.56 -5.15 -4.84
CA VAL A 254 6.09 -6.41 -4.22
C VAL A 254 4.62 -6.30 -3.84
N TRP A 255 4.24 -5.20 -3.19
CA TRP A 255 2.86 -4.95 -2.76
C TRP A 255 1.87 -4.93 -3.93
N LEU A 256 2.26 -4.40 -5.09
CA LEU A 256 1.46 -4.35 -6.32
C LEU A 256 1.28 -5.70 -7.03
N ARG A 257 2.01 -6.76 -6.65
CA ARG A 257 1.79 -8.11 -7.20
C ARG A 257 0.45 -8.71 -6.77
N ASP A 258 -0.07 -8.27 -5.63
CA ASP A 258 -1.41 -8.61 -5.20
C ASP A 258 -2.45 -7.82 -6.03
N PRO A 259 -3.38 -8.49 -6.73
CA PRO A 259 -4.37 -7.80 -7.56
C PRO A 259 -5.30 -6.87 -6.80
N GLY A 260 -5.58 -7.14 -5.52
CA GLY A 260 -6.38 -6.27 -4.66
C GLY A 260 -5.65 -4.96 -4.36
N ASN A 261 -4.36 -5.04 -4.02
CA ASN A 261 -3.51 -3.88 -3.82
C ASN A 261 -3.35 -3.06 -5.11
N ALA A 262 -3.12 -3.73 -6.26
CA ALA A 262 -3.07 -3.06 -7.56
C ALA A 262 -4.37 -2.30 -7.87
N ALA A 263 -5.53 -2.87 -7.54
CA ALA A 263 -6.82 -2.20 -7.72
C ALA A 263 -7.06 -1.03 -6.75
N LEU A 264 -6.43 -1.02 -5.58
CA LEU A 264 -6.42 0.15 -4.67
C LEU A 264 -5.49 1.25 -5.20
N TYR A 265 -4.34 0.86 -5.75
CA TYR A 265 -3.34 1.76 -6.31
C TYR A 265 -3.82 2.45 -7.58
N ASP A 266 -4.29 1.69 -8.56
CA ASP A 266 -4.80 2.18 -9.84
C ASP A 266 -6.23 1.66 -10.06
N PRO A 267 -7.22 2.30 -9.42
CA PRO A 267 -8.59 1.83 -9.50
C PRO A 267 -9.12 1.94 -10.93
N PRO A 268 -9.86 0.94 -11.41
CA PRO A 268 -10.35 0.92 -12.78
C PRO A 268 -11.28 2.11 -13.04
N VAL A 269 -11.13 2.69 -14.23
CA VAL A 269 -11.97 3.81 -14.66
C VAL A 269 -13.42 3.32 -14.78
N ILE A 270 -14.33 3.93 -14.02
CA ILE A 270 -15.75 3.64 -14.09
C ILE A 270 -16.28 4.12 -15.44
N ALA A 271 -16.85 3.21 -16.22
CA ALA A 271 -17.55 3.53 -17.45
C ALA A 271 -18.80 4.38 -17.15
N LEU A 272 -18.90 5.56 -17.78
CA LEU A 272 -20.06 6.42 -17.62
C LEU A 272 -21.12 6.07 -18.66
N GLY A 273 -22.38 6.04 -18.23
CA GLY A 273 -23.50 5.68 -19.09
C GLY A 273 -24.85 5.83 -18.38
N PRO A 274 -25.96 5.49 -19.06
CA PRO A 274 -27.31 5.71 -18.56
C PRO A 274 -27.53 5.16 -17.15
N GLY A 275 -27.09 3.93 -16.87
CA GLY A 275 -27.23 3.30 -15.56
C GLY A 275 -26.38 3.97 -14.47
N ASN A 276 -25.09 4.19 -14.75
CA ASN A 276 -24.15 4.77 -13.79
C ASN A 276 -24.42 6.26 -13.49
N MET A 277 -24.99 7.00 -14.43
CA MET A 277 -25.33 8.41 -14.23
C MET A 277 -26.75 8.63 -13.72
N SER A 278 -27.72 7.81 -14.12
CA SER A 278 -29.10 7.97 -13.62
C SER A 278 -29.23 7.56 -12.16
N GLY A 279 -30.24 8.13 -11.50
CA GLY A 279 -30.57 7.85 -10.11
C GLY A 279 -30.46 9.07 -9.22
N THR A 280 -30.31 8.81 -7.93
CA THR A 280 -30.29 9.83 -6.88
C THR A 280 -28.85 10.18 -6.52
N TRP A 281 -28.59 11.47 -6.40
CA TRP A 281 -27.30 12.03 -6.03
C TRP A 281 -27.48 12.97 -4.86
N ARG A 282 -26.59 12.88 -3.87
CA ARG A 282 -26.48 13.88 -2.81
C ARG A 282 -25.46 14.90 -3.24
N TYR A 283 -25.78 16.18 -3.08
CA TYR A 283 -24.86 17.25 -3.45
C TYR A 283 -24.66 18.25 -2.31
N THR A 284 -23.52 18.92 -2.37
CA THR A 284 -23.12 20.04 -1.52
C THR A 284 -22.58 21.13 -2.42
N THR A 285 -23.04 22.34 -2.20
CA THR A 285 -22.54 23.57 -2.83
C THR A 285 -22.01 24.49 -1.74
N ASN A 286 -20.77 24.96 -1.89
CA ASN A 286 -20.19 25.95 -0.97
C ASN A 286 -20.02 27.28 -1.70
N CYS A 287 -20.76 28.29 -1.25
CA CYS A 287 -20.78 29.62 -1.82
C CYS A 287 -20.10 30.63 -0.90
N GLY A 288 -19.70 31.78 -1.46
CA GLY A 288 -19.29 32.93 -0.64
C GLY A 288 -17.93 32.83 0.02
N ALA A 289 -16.98 32.09 -0.56
CA ALA A 289 -15.60 31.97 -0.02
C ALA A 289 -14.92 33.35 0.20
N ASN A 290 -15.33 34.38 -0.55
CA ASN A 290 -14.86 35.77 -0.43
C ASN A 290 -16.00 36.76 -0.09
N SER A 291 -17.12 36.28 0.45
CA SER A 291 -18.30 37.12 0.73
C SER A 291 -18.27 37.69 2.15
N ARG A 292 -18.69 38.95 2.33
CA ARG A 292 -18.90 39.57 3.66
C ARG A 292 -19.95 38.85 4.51
N VAL A 293 -20.82 38.08 3.87
CA VAL A 293 -21.93 37.34 4.50
C VAL A 293 -21.51 35.93 4.95
N GLY A 294 -20.21 35.59 4.82
CA GLY A 294 -19.66 34.30 5.22
C GLY A 294 -19.87 33.18 4.19
N ARG A 295 -19.21 32.05 4.44
CA ARG A 295 -19.29 30.85 3.60
C ARG A 295 -20.61 30.13 3.87
N GLN A 296 -21.44 29.97 2.85
CA GLN A 296 -22.70 29.24 2.96
C GLN A 296 -22.54 27.84 2.39
N ARG A 297 -22.95 26.83 3.16
CA ARG A 297 -23.03 25.44 2.74
C ARG A 297 -24.48 25.08 2.44
N ILE A 298 -24.77 24.79 1.19
CA ILE A 298 -26.09 24.35 0.73
C ILE A 298 -25.97 22.87 0.38
N THR A 299 -26.84 22.04 0.95
CA THR A 299 -26.88 20.61 0.63
C THR A 299 -28.19 20.27 -0.06
N GLY A 300 -28.28 19.10 -0.68
CA GLY A 300 -29.53 18.68 -1.28
C GLY A 300 -29.43 17.32 -1.94
N VAL A 301 -30.55 16.95 -2.57
CA VAL A 301 -30.68 15.72 -3.34
C VAL A 301 -31.12 16.10 -4.74
N MET A 302 -30.50 15.48 -5.75
CA MET A 302 -30.94 15.55 -7.14
C MET A 302 -31.23 14.17 -7.67
N SER A 303 -32.30 14.04 -8.45
CA SER A 303 -32.65 12.84 -9.18
C SER A 303 -32.52 13.13 -10.67
N ILE A 304 -31.63 12.41 -11.36
CA ILE A 304 -31.38 12.56 -12.78
C ILE A 304 -31.69 11.27 -13.54
N ARG A 305 -32.13 11.40 -14.78
CA ARG A 305 -32.54 10.31 -15.66
C ARG A 305 -31.96 10.57 -17.04
N HIS A 306 -31.50 9.51 -17.69
CA HIS A 306 -31.04 9.57 -19.08
C HIS A 306 -32.17 10.02 -20.01
N ALA A 307 -31.85 10.91 -20.95
CA ALA A 307 -32.80 11.52 -21.90
C ALA A 307 -32.37 11.31 -23.36
N GLY A 308 -31.47 10.37 -23.63
CA GLY A 308 -30.94 10.09 -24.97
C GLY A 308 -29.56 10.70 -25.24
N GLY A 309 -28.69 9.96 -25.94
CA GLY A 309 -27.30 10.37 -26.18
C GLY A 309 -26.56 10.70 -24.87
N GLY A 310 -25.88 11.84 -24.82
CA GLY A 310 -25.25 12.37 -23.60
C GLY A 310 -26.17 13.21 -22.71
N GLN A 311 -27.48 13.28 -22.99
CA GLN A 311 -28.40 14.17 -22.27
C GLN A 311 -29.01 13.49 -21.04
N TYR A 312 -29.18 14.27 -19.98
CA TYR A 312 -29.81 13.88 -18.72
C TYR A 312 -30.77 14.97 -18.26
N THR A 313 -31.90 14.58 -17.69
CA THR A 313 -32.88 15.51 -17.13
C THR A 313 -33.28 15.07 -15.73
N GLY A 314 -33.72 16.02 -14.91
CA GLY A 314 -34.00 15.69 -13.52
C GLY A 314 -34.61 16.83 -12.72
N THR A 315 -34.70 16.58 -11.43
CA THR A 315 -35.09 17.58 -10.43
C THR A 315 -34.09 17.58 -9.30
N LEU A 316 -33.95 18.72 -8.64
CA LEU A 316 -33.17 18.82 -7.41
C LEU A 316 -33.94 19.58 -6.35
N THR A 317 -33.70 19.25 -5.09
CA THR A 317 -34.21 19.97 -3.93
C THR A 317 -33.05 20.28 -2.99
N ASN A 318 -32.96 21.52 -2.54
CA ASN A 318 -31.91 21.97 -1.62
C ASN A 318 -32.40 22.07 -0.17
N SER A 319 -31.47 22.23 0.77
CA SER A 319 -31.72 22.35 2.21
C SER A 319 -32.51 23.60 2.62
N GLN A 320 -32.65 24.58 1.71
CA GLN A 320 -33.46 25.78 1.90
C GLN A 320 -34.89 25.61 1.36
N GLY A 321 -35.25 24.42 0.87
CA GLY A 321 -36.57 24.10 0.34
C GLY A 321 -36.79 24.48 -1.14
N PHE A 322 -35.78 25.05 -1.80
CA PHE A 322 -35.89 25.40 -3.22
C PHE A 322 -35.82 24.14 -4.08
N ARG A 323 -36.71 24.08 -5.07
CA ARG A 323 -36.78 23.00 -6.07
C ARG A 323 -36.40 23.54 -7.44
N GLY A 324 -35.60 22.78 -8.17
CA GLY A 324 -35.14 23.14 -9.51
C GLY A 324 -35.30 21.99 -10.50
N ARG A 325 -35.49 22.33 -11.79
CA ARG A 325 -35.40 21.38 -12.90
C ARG A 325 -33.99 21.40 -13.47
N VAL A 326 -33.40 20.21 -13.63
CA VAL A 326 -32.04 20.01 -14.12
C VAL A 326 -32.08 19.53 -15.56
N ALA A 327 -31.28 20.15 -16.41
CA ALA A 327 -30.88 19.62 -17.71
C ALA A 327 -29.36 19.56 -17.73
N ALA A 328 -28.81 18.38 -18.01
CA ALA A 328 -27.38 18.13 -18.00
C ALA A 328 -26.94 17.39 -19.26
N ARG A 329 -25.72 17.65 -19.69
CA ARG A 329 -25.07 17.01 -20.82
C ARG A 329 -23.71 16.45 -20.36
N LEU A 330 -23.51 15.17 -20.64
CA LEU A 330 -22.26 14.46 -20.42
C LEU A 330 -21.53 14.30 -21.75
N GLU A 331 -20.28 14.75 -21.80
CA GLU A 331 -19.35 14.57 -22.92
C GLU A 331 -18.03 13.99 -22.38
N GLY A 332 -17.79 12.71 -22.66
CA GLY A 332 -16.73 11.96 -21.98
C GLY A 332 -17.02 11.91 -20.47
N ARG A 333 -16.21 12.61 -19.68
CA ARG A 333 -16.43 12.81 -18.23
C ARG A 333 -16.79 14.24 -17.85
N SER A 334 -16.85 15.15 -18.81
CA SER A 334 -17.24 16.54 -18.59
C SER A 334 -18.75 16.64 -18.51
N VAL A 335 -19.24 17.33 -17.48
CA VAL A 335 -20.67 17.56 -17.23
C VAL A 335 -20.93 19.05 -17.31
N THR A 336 -21.80 19.44 -18.25
CA THR A 336 -22.40 20.76 -18.27
C THR A 336 -23.84 20.62 -17.84
N ALA A 337 -24.30 21.44 -16.90
CA ALA A 337 -25.67 21.38 -16.43
C ALA A 337 -26.27 22.76 -16.23
N THR A 338 -27.59 22.82 -16.32
CA THR A 338 -28.39 24.00 -16.08
C THR A 338 -29.52 23.63 -15.13
N THR A 339 -29.61 24.34 -14.03
CA THR A 339 -30.73 24.22 -13.09
C THR A 339 -31.61 25.46 -13.17
N ASN A 340 -32.90 25.25 -13.42
CA ASN A 340 -33.91 26.30 -13.39
C ASN A 340 -34.75 26.18 -12.12
N PHE A 341 -34.63 27.14 -11.22
CA PHE A 341 -35.36 27.22 -9.94
C PHE A 341 -36.67 28.03 -10.03
N GLY A 342 -37.12 28.34 -11.25
CA GLY A 342 -38.28 29.19 -11.49
C GLY A 342 -37.96 30.68 -11.34
N LEU A 343 -39.01 31.49 -11.20
CA LEU A 343 -38.94 32.96 -11.29
C LEU A 343 -38.16 33.64 -10.13
N LEU A 344 -38.05 32.98 -8.97
CA LEU A 344 -37.46 33.60 -7.77
C LEU A 344 -35.93 33.59 -7.75
N ILE A 345 -35.30 32.51 -8.22
CA ILE A 345 -33.84 32.34 -8.19
C ILE A 345 -33.26 32.33 -9.61
N GLY A 346 -34.08 32.04 -10.63
CA GLY A 346 -33.66 31.99 -12.01
C GLY A 346 -32.84 30.73 -12.35
N ARG A 347 -31.84 30.91 -13.21
CA ARG A 347 -31.06 29.84 -13.82
C ARG A 347 -29.62 29.84 -13.28
N VAL A 348 -29.14 28.67 -12.90
CA VAL A 348 -27.74 28.45 -12.48
C VAL A 348 -27.12 27.44 -13.44
N SER A 349 -25.97 27.78 -14.00
CA SER A 349 -25.19 26.86 -14.87
C SER A 349 -24.05 26.24 -14.09
N LEU A 350 -23.70 24.99 -14.38
CA LEU A 350 -22.65 24.21 -13.73
C LEU A 350 -21.70 23.68 -14.80
N ASN A 351 -20.40 23.90 -14.58
CA ASN A 351 -19.33 23.22 -15.30
C ASN A 351 -18.63 22.29 -14.32
N ALA A 352 -18.67 21.00 -14.58
CA ALA A 352 -18.17 19.96 -13.71
C ALA A 352 -17.52 18.81 -14.48
N ARG A 353 -16.89 17.91 -13.74
CA ARG A 353 -16.32 16.66 -14.24
C ARG A 353 -16.71 15.52 -13.29
N VAL A 354 -16.89 14.33 -13.84
CA VAL A 354 -17.04 13.09 -13.07
C VAL A 354 -15.65 12.50 -12.81
N ASP A 355 -15.39 12.08 -11.58
CA ASP A 355 -14.16 11.38 -11.20
C ASP A 355 -13.97 10.09 -12.03
N ASP A 356 -12.72 9.66 -12.19
CA ASP A 356 -12.38 8.49 -13.01
C ASP A 356 -12.80 7.19 -12.33
N ASP A 357 -12.59 7.08 -11.02
CA ASP A 357 -12.74 5.89 -10.20
C ASP A 357 -13.96 5.93 -9.27
N GLN A 358 -14.70 7.04 -9.26
CA GLN A 358 -15.84 7.24 -8.37
C GLN A 358 -17.00 7.93 -9.10
N LEU A 359 -18.23 7.61 -8.72
CA LEU A 359 -19.42 8.32 -9.18
C LEU A 359 -19.59 9.60 -8.35
N VAL A 360 -18.65 10.51 -8.52
CA VAL A 360 -18.55 11.80 -7.87
C VAL A 360 -18.39 12.88 -8.93
N ILE A 361 -19.20 13.93 -8.85
CA ILE A 361 -19.18 15.10 -9.73
C ILE A 361 -18.57 16.26 -8.97
N ARG A 362 -17.54 16.89 -9.52
CA ARG A 362 -16.92 18.11 -8.96
C ARG A 362 -16.86 19.22 -9.98
N GLY A 363 -17.16 20.44 -9.57
CA GLY A 363 -17.16 21.57 -10.47
C GLY A 363 -17.40 22.91 -9.80
N ARG A 364 -17.72 23.90 -10.62
CA ARG A 364 -18.17 25.21 -10.16
C ARG A 364 -19.39 25.66 -10.93
N ASP A 365 -20.27 26.35 -10.24
CA ASP A 365 -21.43 26.98 -10.87
C ASP A 365 -21.12 28.41 -11.36
N SER A 366 -22.09 29.00 -12.05
CA SER A 366 -22.03 30.37 -12.57
C SER A 366 -21.87 31.43 -11.47
N ASN A 367 -22.17 31.10 -10.22
CA ASN A 367 -21.99 31.98 -9.06
C ASN A 367 -20.62 31.79 -8.38
N ARG A 368 -19.73 31.01 -9.01
CA ARG A 368 -18.41 30.63 -8.49
C ARG A 368 -18.48 29.82 -7.19
N CYS A 369 -19.60 29.19 -6.90
CA CYS A 369 -19.70 28.24 -5.80
C CYS A 369 -19.04 26.92 -6.19
N SER A 370 -18.34 26.28 -5.26
CA SER A 370 -17.86 24.92 -5.48
C SER A 370 -19.02 23.95 -5.38
N PHE A 371 -19.09 23.01 -6.32
CA PHE A 371 -20.12 21.99 -6.38
C PHE A 371 -19.47 20.61 -6.22
N PHE A 372 -20.06 19.81 -5.35
CA PHE A 372 -19.71 18.42 -5.14
C PHE A 372 -20.98 17.60 -5.11
N ALA A 373 -21.05 16.50 -5.86
CA ALA A 373 -22.12 15.53 -5.73
C ALA A 373 -21.58 14.10 -5.77
N SER A 374 -22.18 13.22 -5.00
CA SER A 374 -21.88 11.79 -5.02
C SER A 374 -23.17 11.00 -5.25
N LYS A 375 -23.06 9.90 -5.98
CA LYS A 375 -24.18 8.99 -6.16
C LYS A 375 -24.58 8.38 -4.81
N SER A 376 -25.88 8.33 -4.55
CA SER A 376 -26.46 7.81 -3.30
C SER A 376 -26.60 6.30 -3.31
#